data_AF-G7CH18-F1
#
_entry.id   AF-G7CH18-F1
#
_cell.length_a   1.000
_cell.length_b   1.000
_cell.length_c   1.000
_cell.angle_alpha   90.00
_cell.angle_beta   90.00
_cell.angle_gamma   90.00
#
_symmetry.space_group_name_H-M   'P 1'
#
loop_
_entity.id
_entity.type
_entity.pdbx_description
1 polymer ?
#
loop_
_entity_poly.entity_id
_entity_poly.type
_entity_poly.pdbx_seq_one_letter_code
_entity_poly.pdbx_strand_id
1 'polypeptide(L)'
;MGGADCERLVDAVLAQPVLAVTSLAYLIAAGLVLTWAVPADSLLAGTAGVVLLTVGIDSFAYHGPQPSWAQPAHDWPILAVAVVYTFALLRTGRRRWRVWAGAGAVFALAVAAHLAGRTGSPLCSPDSWWQWHGVWHVLSATAAASGARAMVRPG
;
A
#
# COMPACT_ATOMS: atom_id res chain seq x y z
N MET A 1 -16.15 -0.03 -10.46
CA MET A 1 -15.06 0.56 -9.66
C MET A 1 -15.63 1.04 -8.34
N GLY A 2 -14.83 1.09 -7.27
CA GLY A 2 -15.26 1.67 -5.99
C GLY A 2 -16.07 0.77 -5.04
N GLY A 3 -16.37 -0.49 -5.42
CA GLY A 3 -17.42 -1.29 -4.76
C GLY A 3 -17.20 -1.55 -3.26
N ALA A 4 -15.94 -1.61 -2.79
CA ALA A 4 -15.59 -1.86 -1.40
C ALA A 4 -15.08 -0.62 -0.64
N ASP A 5 -15.03 0.53 -1.30
CA ASP A 5 -14.17 1.64 -0.88
C ASP A 5 -14.82 2.64 0.08
N CYS A 6 -16.13 2.51 0.29
CA CYS A 6 -16.98 3.42 1.05
C CYS A 6 -17.09 4.86 0.52
N GLU A 7 -15.98 5.53 0.17
CA GLU A 7 -16.00 6.91 -0.34
C GLU A 7 -16.88 7.05 -1.57
N ARG A 8 -17.75 8.06 -1.54
CA ARG A 8 -18.67 8.35 -2.65
C ARG A 8 -17.89 8.74 -3.91
N LEU A 9 -18.31 8.16 -5.04
CA LEU A 9 -17.84 8.56 -6.35
C LEU A 9 -18.45 9.90 -6.77
N VAL A 10 -17.60 10.82 -7.23
CA VAL A 10 -17.99 12.13 -7.76
C VAL A 10 -17.55 12.28 -9.22
N ASP A 11 -18.26 13.12 -9.98
CA ASP A 11 -17.90 13.46 -11.36
C ASP A 11 -16.81 14.55 -11.36
N ALA A 12 -15.58 14.12 -11.10
CA ALA A 12 -14.39 14.97 -11.06
C ALA A 12 -13.14 14.16 -11.46
N VAL A 13 -12.03 14.87 -11.72
CA VAL A 13 -10.73 14.24 -12.03
C VAL A 13 -10.27 13.27 -10.94
N LEU A 14 -10.63 13.55 -9.69
CA LEU A 14 -10.49 12.60 -8.59
C LEU A 14 -11.88 12.08 -8.21
N ALA A 15 -12.23 10.90 -8.72
CA ALA A 15 -13.52 10.28 -8.46
C ALA A 15 -13.74 9.96 -6.97
N GLN A 16 -12.67 9.64 -6.25
CA GLN A 16 -12.61 9.41 -4.81
C GLN A 16 -11.45 10.25 -4.23
N PRO A 17 -11.66 11.55 -3.95
CA PRO A 17 -10.60 12.49 -3.60
C PRO A 17 -9.73 12.05 -2.42
N VAL A 18 -10.33 11.54 -1.34
CA VAL A 18 -9.59 11.14 -0.14
C VAL A 18 -8.75 9.91 -0.43
N LEU A 19 -9.32 8.90 -1.10
CA LEU A 19 -8.61 7.67 -1.44
C LEU A 19 -7.49 7.92 -2.46
N ALA A 20 -7.73 8.79 -3.45
CA ALA A 20 -6.70 9.19 -4.40
C ALA A 20 -5.52 9.88 -3.70
N VAL A 21 -5.78 10.87 -2.84
CA VAL A 21 -4.70 11.57 -2.11
C VAL A 21 -3.97 10.64 -1.15
N THR A 22 -4.67 9.78 -0.41
CA THR A 22 -4.04 8.85 0.53
C THR A 22 -3.22 7.76 -0.18
N SER A 23 -3.51 7.46 -1.44
CA SER A 23 -2.69 6.55 -2.29
C SER A 23 -1.24 7.06 -2.46
N LEU A 24 -1.00 8.37 -2.32
CA LEU A 24 0.34 8.96 -2.37
C LEU A 24 1.26 8.42 -1.24
N ALA A 25 0.70 7.85 -0.18
CA ALA A 25 1.47 7.17 0.86
C ALA A 25 2.36 6.04 0.29
N TYR A 26 1.89 5.33 -0.74
CA TYR A 26 2.68 4.30 -1.41
C TYR A 26 3.85 4.89 -2.20
N LEU A 27 3.68 6.06 -2.83
CA LEU A 27 4.76 6.75 -3.54
C LEU A 27 5.84 7.25 -2.56
N ILE A 28 5.41 7.76 -1.40
CA ILE A 28 6.33 8.17 -0.33
C ILE A 28 7.10 6.95 0.19
N ALA A 29 6.40 5.84 0.47
CA ALA A 29 7.03 4.59 0.90
C ALA A 29 8.01 4.05 -0.17
N ALA A 30 7.63 4.09 -1.45
CA ALA A 30 8.49 3.69 -2.56
C ALA A 30 9.77 4.52 -2.60
N GLY A 31 9.66 5.85 -2.54
CA GLY A 31 10.80 6.76 -2.51
C GLY A 31 11.74 6.45 -1.35
N LEU A 32 11.20 6.29 -0.13
CA LEU A 32 11.99 5.91 1.05
C LEU A 32 12.72 4.58 0.84
N VAL A 33 12.02 3.54 0.38
CA VAL A 33 12.62 2.22 0.15
C VAL A 33 13.72 2.29 -0.91
N LEU A 34 13.51 3.03 -2.00
CA LEU A 34 14.51 3.22 -3.05
C LEU A 34 15.76 3.96 -2.54
N THR A 35 15.59 4.98 -1.68
CA THR A 35 16.75 5.65 -1.06
C THR A 35 17.58 4.75 -0.14
N TRP A 36 16.96 3.70 0.43
CA TRP A 36 17.69 2.71 1.22
C TRP A 36 18.30 1.60 0.35
N ALA A 37 17.65 1.26 -0.77
CA ALA A 37 18.07 0.18 -1.65
C ALA A 37 19.38 0.49 -2.39
N VAL A 38 19.55 1.73 -2.85
CA VAL A 38 20.72 2.17 -3.63
C VAL A 38 22.03 2.01 -2.86
N PRO A 39 22.23 2.64 -1.68
CA PRO A 39 23.49 2.50 -0.94
C PRO A 39 23.71 1.08 -0.38
N ALA A 40 22.65 0.28 -0.27
CA ALA A 40 22.73 -1.11 0.19
C ALA A 40 22.99 -2.11 -0.94
N ASP A 41 23.06 -1.68 -2.21
CA ASP A 41 23.13 -2.53 -3.41
C ASP A 41 22.15 -3.72 -3.37
N SER A 42 20.94 -3.47 -2.86
CA SER A 42 19.96 -4.52 -2.60
C SER A 42 18.91 -4.58 -3.71
N LEU A 43 19.08 -5.55 -4.62
CA LEU A 43 18.07 -5.84 -5.65
C LEU A 43 16.69 -6.09 -5.03
N LEU A 44 16.62 -6.84 -3.94
CA LEU A 44 15.35 -7.18 -3.29
C LEU A 44 14.62 -5.94 -2.75
N ALA A 45 15.36 -5.02 -2.13
CA ALA A 45 14.78 -3.75 -1.67
C ALA A 45 14.42 -2.84 -2.84
N GLY A 46 15.25 -2.80 -3.89
CA GLY A 46 14.97 -2.05 -5.12
C GLY A 46 13.69 -2.53 -5.81
N THR A 47 13.54 -3.84 -5.97
CA THR A 47 12.30 -4.46 -6.49
C THR A 47 11.10 -4.12 -5.61
N ALA A 48 11.22 -4.20 -4.28
CA ALA A 48 10.15 -3.82 -3.37
C ALA A 48 9.75 -2.34 -3.53
N GLY A 49 10.72 -1.44 -3.70
CA GLY A 49 10.47 -0.02 -3.95
C GLY A 49 9.76 0.24 -5.28
N VAL A 50 10.19 -0.41 -6.37
CA VAL A 50 9.54 -0.28 -7.69
C VAL A 50 8.11 -0.82 -7.66
N VAL A 51 7.88 -1.96 -7.02
CA VAL A 51 6.53 -2.54 -6.90
C VAL A 51 5.62 -1.63 -6.05
N LEU A 52 6.13 -0.99 -5.00
CA LEU A 52 5.37 0.01 -4.25
C LEU A 52 5.06 1.26 -5.07
N LEU A 53 5.99 1.68 -5.95
CA LEU A 53 5.77 2.79 -6.86
C LEU A 53 4.60 2.48 -7.80
N THR A 54 4.57 1.27 -8.38
CA THR A 54 3.46 0.84 -9.27
C THR A 54 2.14 0.77 -8.49
N VAL A 55 2.13 0.22 -7.26
CA VAL A 55 0.92 0.24 -6.40
C VAL A 55 0.41 1.67 -6.20
N GLY A 56 1.29 2.63 -5.91
CA GLY A 56 0.88 4.02 -5.70
C GLY A 56 0.31 4.69 -6.95
N ILE A 57 0.92 4.46 -8.11
CA ILE A 57 0.45 5.01 -9.39
C ILE A 57 -0.92 4.40 -9.76
N ASP A 58 -1.03 3.08 -9.69
CA ASP A 58 -2.23 2.36 -10.12
C ASP A 58 -3.39 2.57 -9.13
N SER A 59 -3.11 2.68 -7.83
CA SER A 59 -4.10 3.06 -6.79
C SER A 59 -4.58 4.50 -6.95
N PHE A 60 -3.66 5.45 -7.24
CA PHE A 60 -4.06 6.82 -7.58
C PHE A 60 -4.92 6.85 -8.86
N ALA A 61 -4.57 6.06 -9.89
CA ALA A 61 -5.37 5.98 -11.11
C ALA A 61 -6.77 5.37 -10.86
N TYR A 62 -6.85 4.35 -10.00
CA TYR A 62 -8.08 3.65 -9.64
C TYR A 62 -9.04 4.48 -8.77
N HIS A 63 -8.52 5.34 -7.89
CA HIS A 63 -9.35 6.21 -7.07
C HIS A 63 -9.53 7.61 -7.68
N GLY A 64 -8.60 8.04 -8.52
CA GLY A 64 -8.59 9.36 -9.15
C GLY A 64 -9.35 9.35 -10.49
N PRO A 65 -8.65 9.34 -11.63
CA PRO A 65 -9.25 9.51 -12.96
C PRO A 65 -10.06 8.31 -13.47
N GLN A 66 -9.93 7.13 -12.87
CA GLN A 66 -10.71 5.93 -13.19
C GLN A 66 -10.79 5.55 -14.69
N PRO A 67 -9.66 5.51 -15.43
CA PRO A 67 -9.68 5.02 -16.81
C PRO A 67 -10.11 3.55 -16.86
N SER A 68 -10.57 3.07 -18.02
CA SER A 68 -11.11 1.72 -18.19
C SER A 68 -10.15 0.58 -17.79
N TRP A 69 -8.84 0.84 -17.83
CA TRP A 69 -7.79 -0.09 -17.44
C TRP A 69 -7.42 -0.03 -15.95
N ALA A 70 -7.95 0.91 -15.17
CA ALA A 70 -7.51 1.17 -13.80
C ALA A 70 -7.74 -0.03 -12.87
N GLN A 71 -8.88 -0.72 -13.03
CA GLN A 71 -9.21 -1.86 -12.17
C GLN A 71 -8.24 -3.04 -12.36
N PRO A 72 -8.00 -3.57 -13.58
CA PRO A 72 -6.99 -4.61 -13.75
C PRO A 72 -5.57 -4.13 -13.42
N ALA A 73 -5.22 -2.87 -13.70
CA ALA A 73 -3.90 -2.33 -13.34
C ALA A 73 -3.70 -2.22 -11.83
N HIS A 74 -4.75 -2.02 -11.04
CA HIS A 74 -4.69 -1.92 -9.59
C HIS A 74 -4.35 -3.26 -8.91
N ASP A 75 -4.88 -4.37 -9.42
CA ASP A 75 -4.81 -5.66 -8.72
C ASP A 75 -3.45 -6.38 -8.91
N TRP A 76 -2.81 -6.22 -10.08
CA TRP A 76 -1.54 -6.89 -10.38
C TRP A 76 -0.36 -6.46 -9.47
N PRO A 77 -0.12 -5.15 -9.24
CA PRO A 77 0.91 -4.69 -8.31
C PRO A 77 0.72 -5.20 -6.88
N ILE A 78 -0.53 -5.36 -6.42
CA ILE A 78 -0.83 -5.90 -5.09
C ILE A 78 -0.36 -7.36 -4.98
N LEU A 79 -0.60 -8.16 -6.03
CA LEU A 79 -0.07 -9.53 -6.10
C LEU A 79 1.47 -9.53 -6.12
N ALA A 80 2.08 -8.60 -6.85
CA ALA A 80 3.54 -8.46 -6.87
C ALA A 80 4.11 -8.09 -5.49
N VAL A 81 3.46 -7.20 -4.72
CA VAL A 81 3.84 -6.92 -3.33
C VAL A 81 3.80 -8.20 -2.50
N ALA A 82 2.70 -8.95 -2.58
CA ALA A 82 2.54 -10.19 -1.81
C ALA A 82 3.67 -11.19 -2.11
N VAL A 83 4.03 -11.37 -3.38
CA VAL A 83 5.11 -12.26 -3.81
C VAL A 83 6.47 -11.77 -3.28
N VAL A 84 6.83 -10.51 -3.51
CA VAL A 84 8.14 -9.95 -3.12
C VAL A 84 8.32 -9.98 -1.60
N TYR A 85 7.30 -9.57 -0.85
CA TYR A 85 7.37 -9.52 0.61
C TYR A 85 7.33 -10.91 1.25
N THR A 86 6.57 -11.85 0.69
CA THR A 86 6.61 -13.25 1.14
C THR A 86 7.99 -13.84 0.93
N PHE A 87 8.58 -13.65 -0.25
CA PHE A 87 9.92 -14.11 -0.55
C PHE A 87 10.97 -13.50 0.39
N ALA A 88 10.88 -12.18 0.64
CA ALA A 88 11.76 -11.49 1.57
C ALA A 88 11.60 -11.98 3.02
N LEU A 89 10.37 -12.25 3.45
CA LEU A 89 10.06 -12.84 4.76
C LEU A 89 10.65 -14.24 4.89
N LEU A 90 10.53 -15.08 3.86
CA LEU A 90 11.14 -16.42 3.86
C LEU A 90 12.67 -16.35 3.97
N ARG A 91 13.30 -15.40 3.27
CA ARG A 91 14.78 -15.23 3.30
C ARG A 91 15.32 -14.60 4.57
N THR A 92 14.63 -13.61 5.12
CA THR A 92 15.17 -12.75 6.19
C THR A 92 14.42 -12.89 7.52
N GLY A 93 13.28 -13.58 7.53
CA GLY A 93 12.32 -13.65 8.63
C GLY A 93 12.93 -14.07 9.95
N ARG A 94 13.69 -15.17 9.97
CA ARG A 94 14.31 -15.66 11.23
C ARG A 94 15.32 -14.67 11.80
N ARG A 95 16.18 -14.08 10.96
CA ARG A 95 17.22 -13.12 11.37
C ARG A 95 16.67 -11.74 11.71
N ARG A 96 15.54 -11.37 11.12
CA ARG A 96 14.94 -10.02 11.20
C ARG A 96 13.54 -10.07 11.82
N TRP A 97 13.27 -11.04 12.69
CA TRP A 97 11.91 -11.34 13.17
C TRP A 97 11.24 -10.13 13.82
N ARG A 98 11.96 -9.29 14.57
CA ARG A 98 11.41 -8.09 15.21
C ARG A 98 10.89 -7.08 14.18
N VAL A 99 11.60 -6.93 13.07
CA VAL A 99 11.20 -6.03 11.96
C VAL A 99 9.94 -6.56 11.31
N TRP A 100 9.91 -7.86 10.99
CA TRP A 100 8.76 -8.51 10.39
C TRP A 100 7.54 -8.57 11.30
N ALA A 101 7.72 -8.81 12.60
CA ALA A 101 6.65 -8.78 13.58
C ALA A 101 6.05 -7.37 13.72
N GLY A 102 6.89 -6.34 13.77
CA GLY A 102 6.44 -4.96 13.76
C GLY A 102 5.67 -4.60 12.49
N ALA A 103 6.23 -4.91 11.31
CA ALA A 103 5.57 -4.69 10.03
C ALA A 103 4.23 -5.45 9.93
N GLY A 104 4.20 -6.70 10.37
CA GLY A 104 2.99 -7.54 10.41
C GLY A 104 1.92 -6.98 11.34
N ALA A 105 2.30 -6.44 12.50
CA ALA A 105 1.36 -5.79 13.42
C ALA A 105 0.73 -4.53 12.80
N VAL A 106 1.54 -3.68 12.16
CA VAL A 106 1.02 -2.50 11.44
C VAL A 106 0.10 -2.92 10.28
N PHE A 107 0.47 -3.96 9.54
CA PHE A 107 -0.37 -4.48 8.46
C PHE A 107 -1.70 -5.06 8.98
N ALA A 108 -1.69 -5.74 10.12
CA ALA A 108 -2.91 -6.23 10.76
C ALA A 108 -3.85 -5.08 11.14
N LEU A 109 -3.31 -3.96 11.63
CA LEU A 109 -4.10 -2.74 11.88
C LEU A 109 -4.64 -2.13 10.59
N ALA A 110 -3.87 -2.16 9.50
CA ALA A 110 -4.36 -1.77 8.19
C ALA A 110 -5.59 -2.62 7.81
N VAL A 111 -5.46 -3.95 7.82
CA VAL A 111 -6.55 -4.88 7.47
C VAL A 111 -7.79 -4.59 8.33
N ALA A 112 -7.60 -4.40 9.64
CA ALA A 112 -8.69 -4.06 10.54
C ALA A 112 -9.38 -2.75 10.14
N ALA A 113 -8.64 -1.70 9.80
CA ALA A 113 -9.19 -0.43 9.33
C ALA A 113 -10.03 -0.61 8.05
N HIS A 114 -9.49 -1.31 7.04
CA HIS A 114 -10.22 -1.58 5.79
C HIS A 114 -11.51 -2.35 6.06
N LEU A 115 -11.45 -3.45 6.83
CA LEU A 115 -12.62 -4.26 7.16
C LEU A 115 -13.68 -3.48 7.96
N ALA A 116 -13.24 -2.59 8.85
CA ALA A 116 -14.13 -1.81 9.70
C ALA A 116 -14.88 -0.72 8.92
N GLY A 117 -14.29 -0.16 7.85
CA GLY A 117 -14.90 0.94 7.10
C GLY A 117 -15.22 0.67 5.63
N ARG A 118 -15.10 -0.57 5.14
CA ARG A 118 -15.50 -0.95 3.77
C ARG A 118 -16.99 -0.71 3.52
N THR A 119 -17.39 -0.58 2.26
CA THR A 119 -18.80 -0.44 1.86
C THR A 119 -19.71 -1.48 2.55
N GLY A 120 -20.79 -1.00 3.15
CA GLY A 120 -21.76 -1.82 3.89
C GLY A 120 -21.40 -2.09 5.36
N SER A 121 -20.26 -1.60 5.86
CA SER A 121 -19.93 -1.66 7.28
C SER A 121 -20.61 -0.54 8.08
N PRO A 122 -20.78 -0.69 9.41
CA PRO A 122 -21.38 0.36 10.25
C PRO A 122 -20.54 1.65 10.37
N LEU A 123 -19.22 1.57 10.11
CA LEU A 123 -18.34 2.74 10.16
C LEU A 123 -18.14 3.39 8.78
N CYS A 124 -18.78 2.87 7.74
CA CYS A 124 -18.74 3.48 6.43
C CYS A 124 -19.59 4.76 6.41
N SER A 125 -18.93 5.89 6.09
CA SER A 125 -19.58 7.18 5.87
C SER A 125 -19.11 7.76 4.53
N PRO A 126 -19.88 7.60 3.43
CA PRO A 126 -19.42 7.92 2.08
C PRO A 126 -19.04 9.37 1.84
N ASP A 127 -19.67 10.30 2.55
CA ASP A 127 -19.44 11.75 2.43
C ASP A 127 -18.40 12.30 3.43
N SER A 128 -17.79 11.43 4.24
CA SER A 128 -16.81 11.83 5.25
C SER A 128 -15.44 12.11 4.64
N TRP A 129 -14.74 13.13 5.13
CA TRP A 129 -13.32 13.33 4.84
C TRP A 129 -12.43 12.29 5.54
N TRP A 130 -12.94 11.69 6.63
CA TRP A 130 -12.31 10.55 7.28
C TRP A 130 -12.75 9.26 6.59
N GLN A 131 -11.83 8.65 5.85
CA GLN A 131 -12.01 7.38 5.17
C GLN A 131 -11.09 6.31 5.75
N TRP A 132 -11.67 5.21 6.24
CA TRP A 132 -10.92 4.07 6.78
C TRP A 132 -10.09 3.36 5.71
N HIS A 133 -10.52 3.40 4.45
CA HIS A 133 -9.70 2.93 3.33
C HIS A 133 -8.45 3.81 3.17
N GLY A 134 -8.55 5.12 3.38
CA GLY A 134 -7.38 6.00 3.43
C GLY A 134 -6.42 5.63 4.57
N VAL A 135 -6.93 5.23 5.74
CA VAL A 135 -6.12 4.69 6.84
C VAL A 135 -5.41 3.38 6.42
N TRP A 136 -6.10 2.51 5.68
CA TRP A 136 -5.51 1.32 5.07
C TRP A 136 -4.32 1.65 4.17
N HIS A 137 -4.43 2.66 3.29
CA HIS A 137 -3.32 3.10 2.44
C HIS A 137 -2.08 3.46 3.26
N VAL A 138 -2.26 4.34 4.26
CA VAL A 138 -1.15 4.82 5.10
C VAL A 138 -0.51 3.70 5.91
N LEU A 139 -1.31 2.86 6.57
CA LEU A 139 -0.81 1.78 7.42
C LEU A 139 -0.14 0.66 6.60
N SER A 140 -0.72 0.26 5.48
CA SER A 140 -0.12 -0.78 4.63
C SER A 140 1.17 -0.29 3.95
N ALA A 141 1.22 0.96 3.49
CA ALA A 141 2.46 1.58 2.98
C ALA A 141 3.55 1.63 4.07
N THR A 142 3.18 2.00 5.31
CA THR A 142 4.10 2.03 6.45
C THR A 142 4.61 0.64 6.82
N ALA A 143 3.73 -0.37 6.80
CA ALA A 143 4.09 -1.76 7.03
C ALA A 143 5.08 -2.25 5.97
N ALA A 144 4.82 -1.95 4.70
CA ALA A 144 5.69 -2.30 3.58
C ALA A 144 7.08 -1.65 3.72
N ALA A 145 7.15 -0.33 3.90
CA ALA A 145 8.42 0.36 4.13
C ALA A 145 9.17 -0.20 5.35
N SER A 146 8.47 -0.51 6.45
CA SER A 146 9.08 -1.12 7.63
C SER A 146 9.64 -2.52 7.35
N GLY A 147 8.92 -3.35 6.60
CA GLY A 147 9.38 -4.67 6.15
C GLY A 147 10.59 -4.58 5.22
N ALA A 148 10.63 -3.60 4.32
CA ALA A 148 11.77 -3.37 3.42
C ALA A 148 13.09 -3.08 4.17
N ARG A 149 13.04 -2.58 5.41
CA ARG A 149 14.24 -2.46 6.28
C ARG A 149 14.90 -3.81 6.60
N ALA A 150 14.19 -4.91 6.44
CA ALA A 150 14.77 -6.25 6.56
C ALA A 150 15.60 -6.64 5.31
N MET A 151 15.39 -5.96 4.18
CA MET A 151 15.97 -6.26 2.86
C MET A 151 17.25 -5.46 2.54
N VAL A 152 17.51 -4.37 3.27
CA VAL A 152 18.61 -3.41 3.01
C VAL A 152 19.85 -3.61 3.89
N ARG A 153 20.00 -4.75 4.59
CA ARG A 153 21.14 -4.86 5.52
C ARG A 153 22.48 -5.08 4.81
N PRO A 154 23.54 -4.41 5.29
CA PRO A 154 24.87 -4.37 4.70
C PRO A 154 25.63 -5.67 4.98
N GLY A 155 26.62 -5.95 4.13
CA GLY A 155 27.70 -6.89 4.45
C GLY A 155 28.49 -6.46 5.68
#